data_AF-A0A2V9P7P3-F1
#
_entry.id   AF-A0A2V9P7P3-F1
#
_cell.length_a   1.000
_cell.length_b   1.000
_cell.length_c   1.000
_cell.angle_alpha   90.00
_cell.angle_beta   90.00
_cell.angle_gamma   90.00
#
_symmetry.space_group_name_H-M   'P 1'
#
loop_
_entity.id
_entity.type
_entity.pdbx_description
1 polymer ?
#
loop_
_entity_poly.entity_id
_entity_poly.type
_entity_poly.pdbx_seq_one_letter_code
_entity_poly.pdbx_strand_id
1 'polypeptide(L)'
;SNTSSLSVTEIASVTYRPKKCLGMHFFNPVHKMKLLEIVRALETDDDTIAAAVAVARKMGKEPVVIKESPGFITSRINAMIGNEAFHMLQEGIASAADIDKALKLGLNHPMGPFELVDLVGLDTRLHILEYLHKTLGEKYRPAPLLVQYVKGGRLGKKSGRGVYEYPENVTGPAD
;
A
#
# COMPACT_ATOMS: atom_id res chain seq x y z
N SER A 1 0.12 16.88 -1.38
CA SER A 1 0.33 15.93 -0.26
C SER A 1 0.81 14.59 -0.81
N ASN A 2 1.68 13.84 -0.10
CA ASN A 2 2.09 12.47 -0.46
C ASN A 2 1.31 11.38 0.29
N THR A 3 0.21 11.73 0.95
CA THR A 3 -0.55 10.78 1.76
C THR A 3 -0.97 9.53 0.98
N SER A 4 -0.96 8.37 1.65
CA SER A 4 -1.41 7.09 1.11
C SER A 4 -2.82 6.71 1.57
N SER A 5 -3.40 7.44 2.54
CA SER A 5 -4.68 7.08 3.19
C SER A 5 -5.57 8.26 3.58
N LEU A 6 -5.02 9.47 3.76
CA LEU A 6 -5.82 10.64 4.14
C LEU A 6 -6.54 11.24 2.94
N SER A 7 -7.72 11.83 3.18
CA SER A 7 -8.47 12.51 2.13
C SER A 7 -7.74 13.77 1.68
N VAL A 8 -7.38 13.82 0.40
CA VAL A 8 -6.83 15.01 -0.27
C VAL A 8 -7.90 16.10 -0.35
N THR A 9 -9.18 15.76 -0.50
CA THR A 9 -10.28 16.74 -0.46
C THR A 9 -10.41 17.39 0.91
N GLU A 10 -10.33 16.61 1.99
CA GLU A 10 -10.35 17.15 3.35
C GLU A 10 -9.11 18.02 3.62
N ILE A 11 -7.93 17.59 3.16
CA ILE A 11 -6.71 18.42 3.25
C ILE A 11 -6.87 19.72 2.45
N ALA A 12 -7.49 19.67 1.27
CA ALA A 12 -7.68 20.85 0.43
C ALA A 12 -8.70 21.83 1.01
N SER A 13 -9.76 21.35 1.68
CA SER A 13 -10.88 22.16 2.18
C SER A 13 -10.46 23.14 3.28
N VAL A 14 -9.39 22.82 4.02
CA VAL A 14 -8.83 23.70 5.07
C VAL A 14 -7.83 24.72 4.52
N THR A 15 -7.64 24.80 3.20
CA THR A 15 -6.76 25.77 2.55
C THR A 15 -7.54 26.95 1.95
N TYR A 16 -6.87 28.09 1.73
CA TYR A 16 -7.47 29.23 1.04
C TYR A 16 -7.57 29.07 -0.48
N ARG A 17 -6.93 28.05 -1.07
CA ARG A 17 -6.89 27.82 -2.53
C ARG A 17 -7.08 26.33 -2.85
N PRO A 18 -8.24 25.73 -2.52
CA PRO A 18 -8.49 24.30 -2.70
C PRO A 18 -8.28 23.82 -4.14
N LYS A 19 -8.56 24.70 -5.12
CA LYS A 19 -8.34 24.42 -6.55
C LYS A 19 -6.88 24.14 -6.92
N LYS A 20 -5.94 24.65 -6.11
CA LYS A 20 -4.48 24.50 -6.28
C LYS A 20 -3.88 23.41 -5.39
N CYS A 21 -4.72 22.56 -4.79
CA CYS A 21 -4.28 21.44 -3.95
C CYS A 21 -4.51 20.11 -4.67
N LEU A 22 -3.56 19.18 -4.55
CA LEU A 22 -3.67 17.79 -5.06
C LEU A 22 -2.78 16.81 -4.27
N GLY A 23 -2.99 15.52 -4.52
CA GLY A 23 -2.14 14.44 -4.05
C GLY A 23 -1.08 14.03 -5.08
N MET A 24 0.11 13.70 -4.61
CA MET A 24 1.21 13.13 -5.39
C MET A 24 1.75 11.94 -4.60
N HIS A 25 1.21 10.75 -4.86
CA HIS A 25 1.52 9.54 -4.10
C HIS A 25 2.67 8.77 -4.75
N PHE A 26 3.83 8.85 -4.12
CA PHE A 26 5.06 8.19 -4.53
C PHE A 26 5.18 6.78 -3.94
N PHE A 27 5.90 5.90 -4.62
CA PHE A 27 6.09 4.50 -4.21
C PHE A 27 7.52 4.27 -3.72
N ASN A 28 7.67 3.60 -2.57
CA ASN A 28 8.98 3.31 -1.98
C ASN A 28 9.67 2.12 -2.69
N PRO A 29 10.98 2.17 -2.99
CA PRO A 29 11.88 3.32 -2.87
C PRO A 29 11.67 4.36 -3.98
N VAL A 30 11.43 5.61 -3.56
CA VAL A 30 10.97 6.71 -4.43
C VAL A 30 11.91 6.95 -5.62
N HIS A 31 13.21 6.80 -5.45
CA HIS A 31 14.18 7.01 -6.53
C HIS A 31 14.18 5.89 -7.60
N LYS A 32 13.76 4.66 -7.26
CA LYS A 32 13.73 3.53 -8.21
C LYS A 32 12.35 3.37 -8.87
N MET A 33 11.28 3.63 -8.12
CA MET A 33 9.93 3.44 -8.62
C MET A 33 9.56 4.52 -9.63
N LYS A 34 9.09 4.11 -10.82
CA LYS A 34 8.72 5.03 -11.90
C LYS A 34 7.32 5.63 -11.74
N LEU A 35 6.39 4.88 -11.15
CA LEU A 35 4.99 5.29 -11.02
C LEU A 35 4.83 6.47 -10.04
N LEU A 36 3.93 7.39 -10.39
CA LEU A 36 3.43 8.43 -9.50
C LEU A 36 1.91 8.58 -9.70
N GLU A 37 1.13 8.38 -8.64
CA GLU A 37 -0.32 8.65 -8.68
C GLU A 37 -0.57 10.14 -8.39
N ILE A 38 -1.13 10.87 -9.36
CA ILE A 38 -1.59 12.25 -9.20
C ILE A 38 -3.08 12.20 -8.84
N VAL A 39 -3.39 12.57 -7.60
CA VAL A 39 -4.74 12.44 -7.02
C VAL A 39 -5.44 13.78 -7.07
N ARG A 40 -6.48 13.86 -7.90
CA ARG A 40 -7.37 15.02 -8.01
C ARG A 40 -8.35 15.03 -6.83
N ALA A 41 -8.27 16.07 -6.01
CA ALA A 41 -9.28 16.36 -4.99
C ALA A 41 -10.53 16.98 -5.64
N LEU A 42 -11.62 17.08 -4.87
CA LEU A 42 -12.93 17.51 -5.37
C LEU A 42 -12.88 18.82 -6.17
N GLU A 43 -12.15 19.82 -5.66
CA GLU A 43 -12.08 21.17 -6.25
C GLU A 43 -10.85 21.39 -7.15
N THR A 44 -9.92 20.42 -7.26
CA THR A 44 -8.66 20.61 -7.99
C THR A 44 -8.92 20.92 -9.46
N ASP A 45 -8.38 22.03 -9.94
CA ASP A 45 -8.54 22.47 -11.33
C ASP A 45 -7.56 21.78 -12.31
N ASP A 46 -7.91 21.83 -13.59
CA ASP A 46 -7.19 21.12 -14.66
C ASP A 46 -5.77 21.65 -14.87
N ASP A 47 -5.58 22.95 -14.70
CA ASP A 47 -4.28 23.60 -14.81
C ASP A 47 -3.34 23.18 -13.67
N THR A 48 -3.85 22.94 -12.45
CA THR A 48 -3.04 22.35 -11.36
C THR A 48 -2.65 20.91 -11.66
N ILE A 49 -3.57 20.10 -12.21
CA ILE A 49 -3.27 18.73 -12.64
C ILE A 49 -2.20 18.73 -13.76
N ALA A 50 -2.35 19.59 -14.76
CA ALA A 50 -1.39 19.71 -15.85
C ALA A 50 0.02 20.10 -15.34
N ALA A 51 0.09 21.04 -14.40
CA ALA A 51 1.35 21.42 -13.76
C ALA A 51 1.99 20.24 -12.99
N ALA A 52 1.22 19.48 -12.22
CA ALA A 52 1.74 18.31 -11.51
C ALA A 52 2.20 17.19 -12.45
N VAL A 53 1.50 16.96 -13.57
CA VAL A 53 1.92 16.02 -14.61
C VAL A 53 3.26 16.44 -15.22
N ALA A 54 3.42 17.73 -15.53
CA ALA A 54 4.68 18.25 -16.07
C ALA A 54 5.84 18.08 -15.07
N VAL A 55 5.60 18.37 -13.79
CA VAL A 55 6.57 18.16 -12.71
C VAL A 55 6.93 16.67 -12.57
N ALA A 56 5.94 15.77 -12.59
CA ALA A 56 6.15 14.31 -12.53
C ALA A 56 7.06 13.82 -13.65
N ARG A 57 6.78 14.23 -14.90
CA ARG A 57 7.60 13.87 -16.06
C ARG A 57 9.02 14.42 -15.96
N LYS A 58 9.18 15.67 -15.47
CA LYS A 58 10.51 16.27 -15.25
C LYS A 58 11.34 15.50 -14.21
N MET A 59 10.68 14.85 -13.24
CA MET A 59 11.32 13.94 -12.28
C MET A 59 11.60 12.53 -12.84
N GLY A 60 11.32 12.27 -14.13
CA GLY A 60 11.44 10.94 -14.73
C GLY A 60 10.40 9.93 -14.22
N LYS A 61 9.26 10.42 -13.73
CA LYS A 61 8.13 9.59 -13.30
C LYS A 61 7.12 9.41 -14.41
N GLU A 62 6.37 8.32 -14.31
CA GLU A 62 5.19 8.01 -15.12
C GLU A 62 3.93 8.37 -14.33
N PRO A 63 3.31 9.54 -14.60
CA PRO A 63 2.15 9.98 -13.85
C PRO A 63 0.87 9.26 -14.30
N VAL A 64 0.06 8.85 -13.33
CA VAL A 64 -1.32 8.38 -13.54
C VAL A 64 -2.26 9.34 -12.80
N VAL A 65 -3.14 10.01 -13.54
CA VAL A 65 -4.11 10.95 -12.95
C VAL A 65 -5.36 10.18 -12.53
N ILE A 66 -5.75 10.34 -11.26
CA ILE A 66 -6.89 9.65 -10.67
C ILE A 66 -7.77 10.63 -9.92
N LYS A 67 -9.07 10.30 -9.81
CA LYS A 67 -9.92 10.94 -8.81
C LYS A 67 -9.58 10.38 -7.44
N GLU A 68 -9.72 11.20 -6.41
CA GLU A 68 -9.65 10.74 -5.04
C GLU A 68 -10.65 9.59 -4.81
N SER A 69 -10.15 8.52 -4.19
CA SER A 69 -10.92 7.35 -3.77
C SER A 69 -10.15 6.67 -2.63
N PRO A 70 -10.83 6.04 -1.66
CA PRO A 70 -10.17 5.26 -0.61
C PRO A 70 -9.21 4.22 -1.19
N GLY A 71 -7.94 4.29 -0.79
CA GLY A 71 -6.87 3.40 -1.26
C GLY A 71 -6.39 3.61 -2.69
N PHE A 72 -6.83 4.67 -3.38
CA PHE A 72 -6.44 5.00 -4.76
C PHE A 72 -6.59 3.80 -5.71
N ILE A 73 -5.65 3.60 -6.64
CA ILE A 73 -5.62 2.41 -7.50
C ILE A 73 -4.78 1.32 -6.82
N THR A 74 -3.50 1.63 -6.60
CA THR A 74 -2.50 0.59 -6.33
C THR A 74 -2.64 0.01 -4.93
N SER A 75 -2.86 0.85 -3.91
CA SER A 75 -3.03 0.38 -2.53
C SER A 75 -4.28 -0.47 -2.37
N ARG A 76 -5.36 -0.11 -3.07
CA ARG A 76 -6.64 -0.83 -3.06
C ARG A 76 -6.54 -2.24 -3.66
N ILE A 77 -5.90 -2.38 -4.82
CA ILE A 77 -5.69 -3.69 -5.45
C ILE A 77 -4.71 -4.55 -4.63
N ASN A 78 -3.60 -3.96 -4.18
CA ASN A 78 -2.60 -4.66 -3.39
C ASN A 78 -3.15 -5.15 -2.04
N ALA A 79 -4.07 -4.39 -1.42
CA ALA A 79 -4.76 -4.83 -0.20
C ALA A 79 -5.59 -6.09 -0.43
N MET A 80 -6.31 -6.18 -1.55
CA MET A 80 -7.11 -7.37 -1.89
C MET A 80 -6.25 -8.59 -2.17
N ILE A 81 -5.17 -8.44 -2.94
CA ILE A 81 -4.25 -9.55 -3.23
C ILE A 81 -3.69 -10.14 -1.94
N GLY A 82 -3.23 -9.28 -1.03
CA GLY A 82 -2.73 -9.72 0.28
C GLY A 82 -3.82 -10.35 1.15
N ASN A 83 -5.02 -9.76 1.20
CA ASN A 83 -6.12 -10.28 2.01
C ASN A 83 -6.57 -11.67 1.54
N GLU A 84 -6.68 -11.86 0.22
CA GLU A 84 -7.02 -13.14 -0.38
C GLU A 84 -5.93 -14.19 -0.10
N ALA A 85 -4.65 -13.81 -0.17
CA ALA A 85 -3.56 -14.71 0.21
C ALA A 85 -3.71 -15.20 1.67
N PHE A 86 -4.07 -14.32 2.61
CA PHE A 86 -4.34 -14.73 4.00
C PHE A 86 -5.54 -15.69 4.13
N HIS A 87 -6.58 -15.53 3.29
CA HIS A 87 -7.68 -16.50 3.23
C HIS A 87 -7.21 -17.86 2.75
N MET A 88 -6.46 -17.93 1.64
CA MET A 88 -5.91 -19.18 1.12
C MET A 88 -5.01 -19.89 2.15
N LEU A 89 -4.19 -19.12 2.89
CA LEU A 89 -3.34 -19.65 3.94
C LEU A 89 -4.15 -20.17 5.13
N GLN A 90 -5.20 -19.44 5.54
CA GLN A 90 -6.08 -19.86 6.64
C GLN A 90 -6.86 -21.14 6.30
N GLU A 91 -7.26 -21.29 5.04
CA GLU A 91 -7.99 -22.45 4.52
C GLU A 91 -7.06 -23.65 4.25
N GLY A 92 -5.74 -23.46 4.36
CA GLY A 92 -4.76 -24.53 4.15
C GLY A 92 -4.60 -24.94 2.68
N ILE A 93 -4.94 -24.07 1.72
CA ILE A 93 -4.85 -24.36 0.29
C ILE A 93 -3.40 -24.67 -0.12
N ALA A 94 -2.44 -23.91 0.42
CA ALA A 94 -1.03 -24.08 0.17
C ALA A 94 -0.18 -23.44 1.27
N SER A 95 1.12 -23.75 1.28
CA SER A 95 2.08 -23.08 2.15
C SER A 95 2.24 -21.60 1.78
N ALA A 96 2.65 -20.76 2.74
CA ALA A 96 2.96 -19.35 2.46
C ALA A 96 4.00 -19.20 1.33
N ALA A 97 5.02 -20.07 1.34
CA ALA A 97 6.07 -20.08 0.33
C ALA A 97 5.55 -20.41 -1.08
N ASP A 98 4.61 -21.37 -1.19
CA ASP A 98 4.02 -21.75 -2.48
C ASP A 98 3.05 -20.68 -3.01
N ILE A 99 2.27 -20.04 -2.14
CA ILE A 99 1.42 -18.90 -2.52
C ILE A 99 2.30 -17.75 -3.04
N ASP A 100 3.38 -17.42 -2.32
CA ASP A 100 4.35 -16.42 -2.75
C ASP A 100 5.00 -16.77 -4.09
N LYS A 101 5.42 -18.02 -4.26
CA LYS A 101 6.01 -18.53 -5.50
C LYS A 101 5.02 -18.47 -6.66
N ALA A 102 3.77 -18.84 -6.45
CA ALA A 102 2.73 -18.81 -7.46
C ALA A 102 2.46 -17.39 -7.96
N LEU A 103 2.36 -16.39 -7.06
CA LEU A 103 2.14 -15.00 -7.48
C LEU A 103 3.39 -14.38 -8.13
N LYS A 104 4.59 -14.75 -7.66
CA LYS A 104 5.83 -14.29 -8.28
C LYS A 104 6.00 -14.84 -9.70
N LEU A 105 5.84 -16.14 -9.90
CA LEU A 105 6.11 -16.78 -11.19
C LEU A 105 4.91 -16.74 -12.14
N GLY A 106 3.69 -16.91 -11.62
CA GLY A 106 2.47 -16.98 -12.43
C GLY A 106 1.93 -15.61 -12.84
N LEU A 107 2.01 -14.61 -11.95
CA LEU A 107 1.54 -13.23 -12.22
C LEU A 107 2.69 -12.24 -12.42
N ASN A 108 3.94 -12.72 -12.44
CA ASN A 108 5.13 -11.92 -12.60
C ASN A 108 5.26 -10.78 -11.55
N HIS A 109 4.79 -11.03 -10.32
CA HIS A 109 5.02 -10.09 -9.23
C HIS A 109 6.49 -10.11 -8.81
N PRO A 110 7.12 -8.94 -8.55
CA PRO A 110 8.52 -8.91 -8.11
C PRO A 110 8.73 -9.50 -6.71
N MET A 111 7.65 -9.63 -5.92
CA MET A 111 7.66 -10.12 -4.55
C MET A 111 6.34 -10.82 -4.26
N GLY A 112 6.36 -11.88 -3.44
CA GLY A 112 5.14 -12.56 -3.02
C GLY A 112 4.31 -11.69 -2.07
N PRO A 113 2.98 -11.92 -1.95
CA PRO A 113 2.13 -11.18 -1.03
C PRO A 113 2.60 -11.25 0.43
N PHE A 114 3.15 -12.38 0.89
CA PHE A 114 3.60 -12.55 2.27
C PHE A 114 4.97 -11.95 2.52
N GLU A 115 5.92 -12.12 1.59
CA GLU A 115 7.18 -11.36 1.63
C GLU A 115 6.96 -9.85 1.66
N LEU A 116 6.01 -9.37 0.85
CA LEU A 116 5.67 -7.95 0.77
C LEU A 116 5.00 -7.45 2.05
N VAL A 117 4.04 -8.19 2.59
CA VAL A 117 3.36 -7.77 3.82
C VAL A 117 4.29 -7.83 5.03
N ASP A 118 5.22 -8.79 5.10
CA ASP A 118 6.22 -8.84 6.16
C ASP A 118 7.24 -7.69 6.06
N LEU A 119 7.54 -7.23 4.85
CA LEU A 119 8.39 -6.05 4.63
C LEU A 119 7.69 -4.74 5.01
N VAL A 120 6.41 -4.59 4.65
CA VAL A 120 5.61 -3.39 4.91
C VAL A 120 5.16 -3.31 6.38
N GLY A 121 4.76 -4.44 6.94
CA GLY A 121 4.15 -4.58 8.25
C GLY A 121 2.70 -5.06 8.18
N LEU A 122 2.39 -6.14 8.92
CA LEU A 122 1.04 -6.72 8.95
C LEU A 122 0.02 -5.78 9.59
N ASP A 123 0.42 -5.02 10.59
CA ASP A 123 -0.40 -3.97 11.23
C ASP A 123 -0.77 -2.86 10.24
N THR A 124 0.18 -2.45 9.40
CA THR A 124 -0.09 -1.43 8.37
C THR A 124 -1.06 -1.97 7.33
N ARG A 125 -0.90 -3.24 6.91
CA ARG A 125 -1.87 -3.90 6.02
C ARG A 125 -3.25 -3.99 6.64
N LEU A 126 -3.33 -4.42 7.90
CA LEU A 126 -4.59 -4.55 8.62
C LEU A 126 -5.30 -3.19 8.72
N HIS A 127 -4.58 -2.14 9.10
CA HIS A 127 -5.13 -0.79 9.19
C HIS A 127 -5.71 -0.30 7.84
N ILE A 128 -5.01 -0.57 6.73
CA ILE A 128 -5.51 -0.24 5.39
C ILE A 128 -6.81 -1.00 5.08
N LEU A 129 -6.87 -2.30 5.38
CA LEU A 129 -8.08 -3.11 5.14
C LEU A 129 -9.25 -2.66 6.02
N GLU A 130 -9.01 -2.36 7.29
CA GLU A 130 -10.04 -1.82 8.19
C GLU A 130 -10.60 -0.48 7.69
N TYR A 131 -9.72 0.42 7.24
CA TYR A 131 -10.14 1.67 6.60
C TYR A 131 -10.97 1.42 5.35
N LEU A 132 -10.50 0.56 4.44
CA LEU A 132 -11.23 0.22 3.22
C LEU A 132 -12.56 -0.48 3.50
N HIS A 133 -12.63 -1.35 4.51
CA HIS A 133 -13.86 -2.03 4.93
C HIS A 133 -14.88 -1.02 5.47
N LYS A 134 -14.43 -0.12 6.34
CA LYS A 134 -15.27 0.96 6.87
C LYS A 134 -15.83 1.86 5.76
N THR A 135 -15.05 2.17 4.73
CA THR A 135 -15.46 3.14 3.70
C THR A 135 -16.13 2.51 2.48
N LEU A 136 -15.77 1.28 2.10
CA LEU A 136 -16.20 0.65 0.85
C LEU A 136 -16.94 -0.68 1.06
N GLY A 137 -17.12 -1.10 2.31
CA GLY A 137 -17.96 -2.22 2.70
C GLY A 137 -17.28 -3.58 2.67
N GLU A 138 -18.12 -4.62 2.78
CA GLU A 138 -17.77 -5.99 3.19
C GLU A 138 -16.66 -6.66 2.37
N LYS A 139 -16.53 -6.29 1.09
CA LYS A 139 -15.50 -6.84 0.21
C LYS A 139 -14.06 -6.62 0.68
N TYR A 140 -13.82 -5.67 1.59
CA TYR A 140 -12.49 -5.40 2.16
C TYR A 140 -12.34 -5.91 3.60
N ARG A 141 -13.29 -6.71 4.12
CA ARG A 141 -13.19 -7.24 5.48
C ARG A 141 -11.84 -7.95 5.66
N PRO A 142 -11.04 -7.60 6.68
CA PRO A 142 -9.76 -8.26 6.91
C PRO A 142 -9.91 -9.76 7.15
N ALA A 143 -8.97 -10.54 6.60
CA ALA A 143 -8.87 -11.97 6.85
C ALA A 143 -8.64 -12.24 8.35
N PRO A 144 -9.39 -13.17 8.98
CA PRO A 144 -9.26 -13.44 10.42
C PRO A 144 -7.83 -13.82 10.84
N LEU A 145 -7.11 -14.58 10.00
CA LEU A 145 -5.72 -14.94 10.25
C LEU A 145 -4.79 -13.74 10.34
N LEU A 146 -4.95 -12.74 9.47
CA LEU A 146 -4.19 -11.49 9.53
C LEU A 146 -4.45 -10.77 10.86
N VAL A 147 -5.70 -10.67 11.28
CA VAL A 147 -6.09 -10.06 12.57
C VAL A 147 -5.44 -10.79 13.73
N GLN A 148 -5.46 -12.14 13.72
CA GLN A 148 -4.83 -12.96 14.76
C GLN A 148 -3.31 -12.75 14.81
N TYR A 149 -2.65 -12.68 13.66
CA TYR A 149 -1.20 -12.47 13.59
C TYR A 149 -0.82 -11.11 14.17
N VAL A 150 -1.52 -10.05 13.81
CA VAL A 150 -1.27 -8.71 14.36
C VAL A 150 -1.52 -8.67 15.87
N LYS A 151 -2.63 -9.27 16.35
CA LYS A 151 -2.91 -9.38 17.80
C LYS A 151 -1.85 -10.17 18.56
N GLY A 152 -1.23 -11.16 17.91
CA GLY A 152 -0.13 -11.95 18.45
C GLY A 152 1.25 -11.28 18.32
N GLY A 153 1.33 -10.02 17.89
CA GLY A 153 2.60 -9.30 17.75
C GLY A 153 3.46 -9.74 16.55
N ARG A 154 2.88 -10.51 15.61
CA ARG A 154 3.56 -10.88 14.36
C ARG A 154 3.41 -9.73 13.37
N LEU A 155 4.33 -8.77 13.40
CA LEU A 155 4.27 -7.53 12.62
C LEU A 155 5.17 -7.54 11.39
N GLY A 156 5.80 -8.66 11.05
CA GLY A 156 6.72 -8.77 9.91
C GLY A 156 8.17 -8.66 10.34
N LYS A 157 9.02 -8.20 9.40
CA LYS A 157 10.47 -8.06 9.62
C LYS A 157 10.81 -7.19 10.82
N LYS A 158 10.02 -6.14 11.07
CA LYS A 158 10.25 -5.19 12.16
C LYS A 158 10.09 -5.79 13.57
N SER A 159 9.43 -6.94 13.70
CA SER A 159 9.27 -7.67 14.96
C SER A 159 9.96 -9.03 14.94
N GLY A 160 10.85 -9.29 13.96
CA GLY A 160 11.51 -10.58 13.78
C GLY A 160 10.59 -11.73 13.33
N ARG A 161 9.30 -11.47 13.17
CA ARG A 161 8.30 -12.49 12.81
C ARG A 161 7.04 -11.85 12.24
N GLY A 162 6.65 -12.29 11.05
CA GLY A 162 5.38 -11.99 10.41
C GLY A 162 4.73 -13.30 10.00
N VAL A 163 4.42 -13.46 8.71
CA VAL A 163 4.09 -14.77 8.14
C VAL A 163 5.31 -15.69 8.19
N TYR A 164 6.49 -15.15 7.89
CA TYR A 164 7.78 -15.83 8.01
C TYR A 164 8.50 -15.46 9.31
N GLU A 165 9.56 -16.21 9.63
CA GLU A 165 10.48 -15.91 10.72
C GLU A 165 11.73 -15.22 10.17
N TYR A 166 12.17 -14.19 10.87
CA TYR A 166 13.35 -13.41 10.52
C TYR A 166 14.33 -13.46 11.70
N PRO A 167 15.47 -14.15 11.56
CA PRO A 167 16.48 -14.13 12.59
C PRO A 167 16.91 -12.68 12.87
N GLU A 168 17.18 -12.35 14.15
CA GLU A 168 17.69 -11.03 14.50
C GLU A 168 18.93 -10.72 13.65
N ASN A 169 18.94 -9.54 13.02
CA ASN A 169 20.20 -8.98 12.57
C ASN A 169 21.04 -8.77 13.84
N VAL A 170 21.98 -9.66 14.09
CA VAL A 170 23.09 -9.40 15.00
C VAL A 170 23.85 -8.21 14.40
N THR A 171 23.43 -7.00 14.75
CA THR A 171 24.31 -5.84 14.67
C THR A 171 25.33 -6.02 15.78
N GLY A 172 26.33 -6.86 15.50
CA GLY A 172 27.57 -6.84 16.26
C GLY A 172 28.23 -5.47 16.10
N PRO A 173 28.93 -4.97 17.12
CA PRO A 173 29.65 -3.71 17.00
C PRO A 173 30.64 -3.83 15.83
N ALA A 174 30.67 -2.80 14.98
CA ALA A 174 31.74 -2.64 14.02
C ALA A 174 33.03 -2.36 14.80
N ASP A 175 34.00 -3.27 14.70
CA ASP A 175 35.40 -3.03 15.06
C ASP A 175 36.05 -2.02 14.10
#